data_AF-H1G3G5-F1
#
_entry.id   AF-H1G3G5-F1
#
_cell.length_a   1.000
_cell.length_b   1.000
_cell.length_c   1.000
_cell.angle_alpha   90.00
_cell.angle_beta   90.00
_cell.angle_gamma   90.00
#
_symmetry.space_group_name_H-M   'P 1'
#
loop_
_entity.id
_entity.type
_entity.pdbx_description
1 polymer ?
#
loop_
_entity_poly.entity_id
_entity_poly.type
_entity_poly.pdbx_seq_one_letter_code
_entity_poly.pdbx_strand_id
1 'polypeptide(L)'
;MNTPTYLVDTSIFIFRAWFALPDTLTCPRGQPVNAVVGFMNFVRTLMREERPERIAFAFDESLGRHYRQSIYPPYKAHRPPAPEALKRQFRLCRELLDACGLTTLSSREFEADDLIGTLADRERRAGRTVILATGDKDLTQLVHDGDLWWEPRQNRRLDPGGIRKLLGVRPDQVADQLALAGDKVDNIPGIPGVGMSTAARLLRRTDTLDALLADIPAVGHMPIRGARRLMALIETHQDTVRLARRLTGIHCGIPLPDGLDLRPGPGDEDRWRSLHGELGLAGTPTARPLSL
;
A
#
# COMPACT_ATOMS: atom_id res chain seq x y z
N MET A 1 24.26 -13.42 -2.13
CA MET A 1 23.58 -12.32 -1.41
C MET A 1 22.11 -12.48 -1.67
N ASN A 2 21.25 -12.31 -0.68
CA ASN A 2 19.82 -12.50 -0.85
C ASN A 2 19.23 -11.24 -1.49
N THR A 3 18.93 -11.28 -2.79
CA THR A 3 18.40 -10.11 -3.51
C THR A 3 16.96 -9.84 -3.04
N PRO A 4 16.63 -8.63 -2.57
CA PRO A 4 15.30 -8.32 -2.07
C PRO A 4 14.26 -8.33 -3.20
N THR A 5 13.03 -8.72 -2.86
CA THR A 5 11.88 -8.60 -3.76
C THR A 5 11.19 -7.24 -3.57
N TYR A 6 10.98 -6.51 -4.66
CA TYR A 6 10.29 -5.22 -4.64
C TYR A 6 8.79 -5.41 -4.83
N LEU A 7 7.98 -4.97 -3.87
CA LEU A 7 6.53 -5.03 -3.93
C LEU A 7 6.01 -3.59 -3.99
N VAL A 8 5.42 -3.22 -5.13
CA VAL A 8 5.05 -1.83 -5.44
C VAL A 8 3.54 -1.66 -5.25
N ASP A 9 3.17 -0.79 -4.31
CA ASP A 9 1.83 -0.22 -4.22
C ASP A 9 1.64 0.73 -5.40
N THR A 10 0.96 0.25 -6.44
CA THR A 10 0.99 0.92 -7.74
C THR A 10 0.01 2.09 -7.80
N SER A 11 -1.13 1.96 -7.12
CA SER A 11 -2.20 2.94 -7.12
C SER A 11 -1.71 4.31 -6.65
N ILE A 12 -0.94 4.36 -5.56
CA ILE A 12 -0.47 5.62 -4.99
C ILE A 12 0.43 6.41 -5.96
N PHE A 13 1.27 5.74 -6.76
CA PHE A 13 2.14 6.40 -7.73
C PHE A 13 1.37 6.93 -8.94
N ILE A 14 0.33 6.22 -9.39
CA ILE A 14 -0.55 6.66 -10.48
C ILE A 14 -1.38 7.87 -10.05
N PHE A 15 -2.03 7.79 -8.88
CA PHE A 15 -2.79 8.93 -8.33
C PHE A 15 -1.90 10.16 -8.14
N ARG A 16 -0.68 9.97 -7.63
CA ARG A 16 0.27 11.07 -7.49
C ARG A 16 0.60 11.71 -8.84
N ALA A 17 0.89 10.91 -9.87
CA ALA A 17 1.17 11.43 -11.21
C ALA A 17 -0.04 12.18 -11.79
N TRP A 18 -1.25 11.65 -11.58
CA TRP A 18 -2.51 12.28 -12.00
C TRP A 18 -2.70 13.69 -11.43
N PHE A 19 -2.38 13.90 -10.14
CA PHE A 19 -2.53 15.20 -9.49
C PHE A 19 -1.33 16.14 -9.67
N ALA A 20 -0.12 15.59 -9.86
CA ALA A 20 1.10 16.39 -9.94
C ALA A 20 1.41 16.91 -11.36
N LEU A 21 0.94 16.21 -12.41
CA LEU A 21 1.21 16.57 -13.80
C LEU A 21 -0.04 17.11 -14.48
N PRO A 22 0.09 18.15 -15.34
CA PRO A 22 -1.05 18.77 -15.99
C PRO A 22 -1.69 17.81 -17.00
N ASP A 23 -3.02 17.81 -17.07
CA ASP A 23 -3.82 17.01 -18.01
C ASP A 23 -3.69 17.45 -19.47
N THR A 24 -3.04 18.60 -19.72
CA THR A 24 -2.61 19.06 -21.04
C THR A 24 -1.57 18.15 -21.69
N LEU A 25 -0.91 17.28 -20.92
CA LEU A 25 -0.14 16.16 -21.46
C LEU A 25 -1.10 15.16 -22.07
N THR A 26 -1.22 15.18 -23.40
CA THR A 26 -2.19 14.40 -24.16
C THR A 26 -1.51 13.52 -25.20
N CYS A 27 -2.14 12.40 -25.55
CA CYS A 27 -1.73 11.59 -26.70
C CYS A 27 -2.15 12.27 -28.02
N PRO A 28 -1.72 11.77 -29.20
CA PRO A 28 -2.09 12.32 -30.51
C PRO A 28 -3.61 12.40 -30.77
N ARG A 29 -4.41 11.60 -30.07
CA ARG A 29 -5.89 11.65 -30.11
C ARG A 29 -6.49 12.71 -29.17
N GLY A 30 -5.68 13.56 -28.55
CA GLY A 30 -6.11 14.62 -27.63
C GLY A 30 -6.56 14.12 -26.25
N GLN A 31 -6.27 12.86 -25.89
CA GLN A 31 -6.70 12.29 -24.60
C GLN A 31 -5.60 12.43 -23.55
N PRO A 32 -5.90 12.81 -22.29
CA PRO A 32 -4.87 12.97 -21.24
C PRO A 32 -4.06 11.69 -20.95
N VAL A 33 -2.75 11.82 -20.79
CA VAL A 33 -1.80 10.74 -20.47
C VAL A 33 -0.83 11.13 -19.34
N ASN A 34 -1.14 12.19 -18.60
CA ASN A 34 -0.34 12.74 -17.52
C ASN A 34 0.03 11.71 -16.43
N ALA A 35 -0.94 10.91 -15.97
CA ALA A 35 -0.70 9.86 -14.98
C ALA A 35 0.18 8.73 -15.54
N VAL A 36 -0.04 8.33 -16.80
CA VAL A 36 0.78 7.32 -17.49
C VAL A 36 2.23 7.79 -17.59
N VAL A 37 2.45 9.03 -18.06
CA VAL A 37 3.79 9.62 -18.19
C VAL A 37 4.50 9.65 -16.84
N GLY A 38 3.84 10.17 -15.80
CA GLY A 38 4.45 10.27 -14.48
C GLY A 38 4.75 8.90 -13.85
N PHE A 39 3.84 7.94 -14.01
CA PHE A 39 4.03 6.58 -13.52
C PHE A 39 5.16 5.85 -14.24
N MET A 40 5.20 5.87 -15.58
CA MET A 40 6.26 5.21 -16.34
C MET A 40 7.64 5.85 -16.12
N ASN A 41 7.69 7.16 -15.86
CA ASN A 41 8.92 7.82 -15.42
C ASN A 41 9.41 7.28 -14.07
N PHE A 42 8.50 7.04 -13.12
CA PHE A 42 8.82 6.39 -11.86
C PHE A 42 9.32 4.96 -12.07
N VAL A 43 8.60 4.14 -12.83
CA VAL A 43 9.00 2.75 -13.14
C VAL A 43 10.39 2.71 -13.75
N ARG A 44 10.66 3.56 -14.74
CA ARG A 44 12.00 3.67 -15.37
C ARG A 44 13.09 3.98 -14.35
N THR A 45 12.86 4.96 -13.48
CA THR A 45 13.83 5.35 -12.45
C THR A 45 14.09 4.19 -11.49
N LEU A 46 13.02 3.54 -11.01
CA LEU A 46 13.11 2.36 -10.14
C LEU A 46 13.93 1.25 -10.80
N MET A 47 13.60 0.86 -12.04
CA MET A 47 14.31 -0.23 -12.73
C MET A 47 15.78 0.11 -12.99
N ARG A 48 16.11 1.38 -13.26
CA ARG A 48 17.49 1.82 -13.52
C ARG A 48 18.35 1.86 -12.26
N GLU A 49 17.79 2.39 -11.17
CA GLU A 49 18.52 2.71 -9.93
C GLU A 49 18.55 1.53 -8.97
N GLU A 50 17.41 0.85 -8.80
CA GLU A 50 17.28 -0.28 -7.86
C GLU A 50 17.60 -1.63 -8.52
N ARG A 51 17.47 -1.72 -9.86
CA ARG A 51 17.74 -2.92 -10.68
C ARG A 51 17.19 -4.21 -10.05
N PRO A 52 15.88 -4.27 -9.77
CA PRO A 52 15.30 -5.38 -9.04
C PRO A 52 15.36 -6.67 -9.86
N GLU A 53 15.91 -7.74 -9.28
CA GLU A 53 15.82 -9.09 -9.87
C GLU A 53 14.42 -9.69 -9.72
N ARG A 54 13.64 -9.19 -8.76
CA ARG A 54 12.25 -9.62 -8.48
C ARG A 54 11.40 -8.40 -8.15
N ILE A 55 10.29 -8.23 -8.86
CA ILE A 55 9.38 -7.10 -8.68
C ILE A 55 7.93 -7.48 -9.00
N ALA A 56 6.99 -6.91 -8.25
CA ALA A 56 5.55 -7.02 -8.52
C ALA A 56 4.87 -5.67 -8.34
N PHE A 57 3.90 -5.37 -9.21
CA PHE A 57 3.08 -4.17 -9.17
C PHE A 57 1.65 -4.55 -8.77
N ALA A 58 1.23 -4.19 -7.56
CA ALA A 58 -0.11 -4.43 -7.06
C ALA A 58 -1.01 -3.22 -7.32
N PHE A 59 -2.18 -3.47 -7.91
CA PHE A 59 -3.19 -2.47 -8.26
C PHE A 59 -4.46 -2.70 -7.48
N ASP A 60 -5.11 -1.61 -7.06
CA ASP A 60 -6.50 -1.67 -6.64
C ASP A 60 -7.41 -1.85 -7.85
N GLU A 61 -8.39 -2.75 -7.73
CA GLU A 61 -9.43 -2.90 -8.72
C GLU A 61 -10.70 -2.21 -8.24
N SER A 62 -11.16 -1.18 -8.96
CA SER A 62 -12.34 -0.41 -8.55
C SER A 62 -13.68 -1.11 -8.84
N LEU A 63 -13.69 -2.42 -9.11
CA LEU A 63 -14.85 -3.18 -9.55
C LEU A 63 -15.30 -4.15 -8.45
N GLY A 64 -16.41 -3.83 -7.80
CA GLY A 64 -17.09 -4.74 -6.87
C GLY A 64 -17.14 -4.23 -5.43
N ARG A 65 -17.70 -5.08 -4.55
CA ARG A 65 -17.74 -4.83 -3.11
C ARG A 65 -16.48 -5.46 -2.49
N HIS A 66 -15.56 -4.61 -2.05
CA HIS A 66 -14.30 -5.06 -1.45
C HIS A 66 -14.54 -5.83 -0.14
N TYR A 67 -13.59 -6.70 0.24
CA TYR A 67 -13.58 -7.47 1.48
C TYR A 67 -13.88 -6.60 2.70
N ARG A 68 -13.24 -5.43 2.83
CA ARG A 68 -13.48 -4.49 3.94
C ARG A 68 -14.88 -3.87 3.90
N GLN A 69 -15.42 -3.57 2.72
CA GLN A 69 -16.81 -3.13 2.56
C GLN A 69 -17.82 -4.24 2.90
N SER A 70 -17.41 -5.51 2.80
CA SER A 70 -18.19 -6.66 3.27
C SER A 70 -18.40 -6.64 4.79
N ILE A 71 -17.37 -6.20 5.52
CA ILE A 71 -17.33 -6.09 6.97
C ILE A 71 -18.00 -4.80 7.45
N TYR A 72 -17.69 -3.67 6.81
CA TYR A 72 -18.15 -2.35 7.19
C TYR A 72 -18.52 -1.53 5.93
N PRO A 73 -19.81 -1.50 5.54
CA PRO A 73 -20.24 -0.80 4.32
C PRO A 73 -19.80 0.67 4.19
N PRO A 74 -19.68 1.47 5.27
CA PRO A 74 -19.18 2.84 5.15
C PRO A 74 -17.69 2.96 4.83
N TYR A 75 -16.90 1.88 4.86
CA TYR A 75 -15.47 1.90 4.55
C TYR A 75 -15.20 2.49 3.16
N LYS A 76 -14.38 3.55 3.11
CA LYS A 76 -14.07 4.34 1.90
C LYS A 76 -15.29 4.86 1.11
N ALA A 77 -16.51 4.81 1.67
CA ALA A 77 -17.75 5.09 0.95
C ALA A 77 -17.92 6.57 0.54
N HIS A 78 -17.18 7.49 1.17
CA HIS A 78 -17.20 8.91 0.84
C HIS A 78 -16.22 9.27 -0.30
N ARG A 79 -15.39 8.34 -0.77
CA ARG A 79 -14.45 8.60 -1.86
C ARG A 79 -15.23 8.70 -3.18
N PRO A 80 -15.08 9.79 -3.95
CA PRO A 80 -15.76 9.92 -5.23
C PRO A 80 -15.24 8.86 -6.22
N PRO A 81 -16.07 8.40 -7.18
CA PRO A 81 -15.62 7.49 -8.21
C PRO A 81 -14.49 8.14 -9.03
N ALA A 82 -13.48 7.34 -9.39
CA ALA A 82 -12.41 7.81 -10.26
C ALA A 82 -12.97 8.29 -11.62
N PRO A 83 -12.52 9.44 -12.15
CA PRO A 83 -12.91 9.89 -13.49
C PRO A 83 -12.58 8.85 -14.56
N GLU A 84 -13.38 8.76 -15.63
CA GLU A 84 -13.14 7.81 -16.73
C GLU A 84 -11.77 7.98 -17.39
N ALA A 85 -11.27 9.22 -17.47
CA ALA A 85 -9.92 9.49 -17.94
C ALA A 85 -8.84 8.85 -17.06
N LEU A 86 -9.03 8.85 -15.73
CA LEU A 86 -8.10 8.20 -14.81
C LEU A 86 -8.20 6.68 -14.90
N LYS A 87 -9.41 6.11 -14.96
CA LYS A 87 -9.61 4.66 -15.17
C LYS A 87 -8.93 4.16 -16.45
N ARG A 88 -9.03 4.94 -17.54
CA ARG A 88 -8.30 4.65 -18.80
C ARG A 88 -6.80 4.62 -18.57
N GLN A 89 -6.25 5.60 -17.86
CA GLN A 89 -4.81 5.67 -17.59
C GLN A 89 -4.32 4.54 -16.68
N PHE A 90 -5.11 4.08 -15.71
CA PHE A 90 -4.81 2.88 -14.93
C PHE A 90 -4.67 1.63 -15.82
N ARG A 91 -5.59 1.43 -16.78
CA ARG A 91 -5.49 0.33 -17.75
C ARG A 91 -4.23 0.43 -18.60
N LEU A 92 -3.94 1.62 -19.12
CA LEU A 92 -2.73 1.87 -19.93
C LEU A 92 -1.43 1.62 -19.14
N CYS A 93 -1.36 2.02 -17.86
CA CYS A 93 -0.22 1.71 -17.01
C CYS A 93 0.00 0.20 -16.88
N ARG A 94 -1.07 -0.58 -16.70
CA ARG A 94 -0.97 -2.04 -16.62
C ARG A 94 -0.50 -2.64 -17.94
N GLU A 95 -1.11 -2.25 -19.07
CA GLU A 95 -0.72 -2.73 -20.39
C GLU A 95 0.75 -2.43 -20.72
N LEU A 96 1.26 -1.27 -20.29
CA LEU A 96 2.68 -0.91 -20.45
C LEU A 96 3.61 -1.73 -19.55
N LEU A 97 3.22 -2.03 -18.31
CA LEU A 97 3.99 -2.92 -17.45
C LEU A 97 4.04 -4.34 -18.01
N ASP A 98 2.90 -4.87 -18.47
CA ASP A 98 2.79 -6.19 -19.07
C ASP A 98 3.66 -6.27 -20.35
N ALA A 99 3.62 -5.24 -21.20
CA ALA A 99 4.47 -5.14 -22.39
C ALA A 99 5.98 -5.06 -22.03
N CYS A 100 6.33 -4.52 -20.86
CA CYS A 100 7.69 -4.52 -20.32
C CYS A 100 8.10 -5.86 -19.69
N GLY A 101 7.20 -6.85 -19.63
CA GLY A 101 7.44 -8.13 -18.97
C GLY A 101 7.44 -8.03 -17.43
N LEU A 102 6.80 -7.01 -16.86
CA LEU A 102 6.73 -6.80 -15.42
C LEU A 102 5.44 -7.38 -14.84
N THR A 103 5.56 -8.09 -13.73
CA THR A 103 4.43 -8.77 -13.11
C THR A 103 3.44 -7.78 -12.47
N THR A 104 2.19 -7.82 -12.91
CA THR A 104 1.09 -7.03 -12.35
C THR A 104 0.07 -7.92 -11.63
N LEU A 105 -0.51 -7.43 -10.54
CA LEU A 105 -1.56 -8.12 -9.80
C LEU A 105 -2.72 -7.18 -9.46
N SER A 106 -3.94 -7.71 -9.50
CA SER A 106 -5.11 -7.10 -8.88
C SER A 106 -6.09 -8.18 -8.43
N SER A 107 -7.04 -7.77 -7.59
CA SER A 107 -8.13 -8.62 -7.11
C SER A 107 -9.43 -7.83 -7.12
N ARG A 108 -10.52 -8.51 -7.48
CA ARG A 108 -11.88 -7.96 -7.39
C ARG A 108 -12.43 -7.94 -5.95
N GLU A 109 -11.80 -8.71 -5.06
CA GLU A 109 -12.25 -8.89 -3.68
C GLU A 109 -11.34 -8.18 -2.69
N PHE A 110 -10.04 -8.15 -2.95
CA PHE A 110 -9.01 -7.66 -2.03
C PHE A 110 -8.29 -6.44 -2.57
N GLU A 111 -7.77 -5.59 -1.68
CA GLU A 111 -7.05 -4.36 -2.05
C GLU A 111 -5.59 -4.67 -2.41
N ALA A 112 -4.90 -3.70 -3.02
CA ALA A 112 -3.47 -3.82 -3.36
C ALA A 112 -2.63 -4.20 -2.12
N ASP A 113 -2.98 -3.66 -0.96
CA ASP A 113 -2.32 -3.88 0.32
C ASP A 113 -2.32 -5.37 0.71
N ASP A 114 -3.44 -6.06 0.49
CA ASP A 114 -3.60 -7.48 0.82
C ASP A 114 -2.80 -8.38 -0.15
N LEU A 115 -2.73 -7.99 -1.43
CA LEU A 115 -1.84 -8.64 -2.41
C LEU A 115 -0.38 -8.48 -2.00
N ILE A 116 0.02 -7.28 -1.58
CA ILE A 116 1.38 -6.99 -1.13
C ILE A 116 1.71 -7.77 0.14
N GLY A 117 0.82 -7.79 1.14
CA GLY A 117 1.02 -8.56 2.37
C GLY A 117 1.18 -10.06 2.10
N THR A 118 0.34 -10.60 1.22
CA THR A 118 0.40 -12.02 0.84
C THR A 118 1.67 -12.36 0.06
N LEU A 119 2.10 -11.49 -0.87
CA LEU A 119 3.36 -11.66 -1.58
C LEU A 119 4.57 -11.53 -0.65
N ALA A 120 4.55 -10.60 0.29
CA ALA A 120 5.62 -10.42 1.26
C ALA A 120 5.85 -11.69 2.07
N ASP A 121 4.77 -12.28 2.60
CA ASP A 121 4.81 -13.55 3.31
C ASP A 121 5.32 -14.71 2.44
N ARG A 122 4.87 -14.78 1.18
CA ARG A 122 5.34 -15.81 0.23
C ARG A 122 6.84 -15.70 -0.02
N GLU A 123 7.36 -14.50 -0.23
CA GLU A 123 8.77 -14.27 -0.52
C GLU A 123 9.64 -14.53 0.72
N ARG A 124 9.19 -14.12 1.92
CA ARG A 124 9.86 -14.45 3.20
C ARG A 124 9.94 -15.95 3.46
N ARG A 125 8.85 -16.70 3.22
CA ARG A 125 8.86 -18.18 3.34
C ARG A 125 9.87 -18.83 2.40
N ALA A 126 10.17 -18.18 1.28
CA ALA A 126 11.19 -18.62 0.33
C ALA A 126 12.58 -18.02 0.63
N GLY A 127 12.77 -17.49 1.85
CA GLY A 127 14.03 -17.00 2.37
C GLY A 127 14.44 -15.61 1.88
N ARG A 128 13.57 -14.86 1.20
CA ARG A 128 13.86 -13.53 0.62
C ARG A 128 13.38 -12.40 1.53
N THR A 129 14.13 -11.30 1.55
CA THR A 129 13.64 -10.04 2.14
C THR A 129 12.80 -9.27 1.14
N VAL A 130 11.98 -8.34 1.62
CA VAL A 130 11.12 -7.51 0.78
C VAL A 130 11.35 -6.02 0.98
N ILE A 131 11.16 -5.28 -0.11
CA ILE A 131 11.09 -3.82 -0.11
C ILE A 131 9.69 -3.43 -0.55
N LEU A 132 8.93 -2.84 0.37
CA LEU A 132 7.60 -2.31 0.11
C LEU A 132 7.75 -0.88 -0.44
N ALA A 133 7.61 -0.72 -1.75
CA ALA A 133 7.65 0.60 -2.38
C ALA A 133 6.26 1.24 -2.30
N THR A 134 6.07 2.12 -1.32
CA THR A 134 4.80 2.79 -1.04
C THR A 134 5.01 4.06 -0.21
N GLY A 135 4.06 4.98 -0.32
CA GLY A 135 3.95 6.15 0.56
C GLY A 135 2.89 5.98 1.65
N ASP A 136 2.18 4.85 1.67
CA ASP A 136 1.14 4.56 2.65
C ASP A 136 1.74 4.06 3.97
N LYS A 137 1.35 4.72 5.06
CA LYS A 137 1.77 4.36 6.42
C LYS A 137 1.18 3.01 6.83
N ASP A 138 0.06 2.59 6.26
CA ASP A 138 -0.66 1.40 6.71
C ASP A 138 0.12 0.13 6.38
N LEU A 139 0.85 0.12 5.26
CA LEU A 139 1.76 -0.96 4.88
C LEU A 139 3.00 -1.05 5.78
N THR A 140 3.27 -0.08 6.66
CA THR A 140 4.34 -0.25 7.66
C THR A 140 4.08 -1.41 8.61
N GLN A 141 2.82 -1.83 8.76
CA GLN A 141 2.46 -3.00 9.57
C GLN A 141 3.05 -4.31 9.03
N LEU A 142 3.39 -4.35 7.73
CA LEU A 142 3.88 -5.54 7.05
C LEU A 142 5.40 -5.72 7.19
N VAL A 143 6.15 -4.78 7.75
CA VAL A 143 7.62 -4.82 7.72
C VAL A 143 8.18 -5.73 8.81
N HIS A 144 9.03 -6.69 8.44
CA HIS A 144 9.76 -7.58 9.35
C HIS A 144 11.26 -7.27 9.35
N ASP A 145 12.02 -7.98 10.18
CA ASP A 145 13.47 -7.89 10.20
C ASP A 145 14.07 -8.24 8.83
N GLY A 146 14.94 -7.36 8.32
CA GLY A 146 15.56 -7.48 7.00
C GLY A 146 14.75 -6.84 5.86
N ASP A 147 13.49 -6.48 6.10
CA ASP A 147 12.66 -5.78 5.13
C ASP A 147 12.79 -4.26 5.25
N LEU A 148 12.32 -3.57 4.22
CA LEU A 148 12.23 -2.11 4.22
C LEU A 148 10.87 -1.66 3.70
N TRP A 149 10.28 -0.68 4.37
CA TRP A 149 9.32 0.23 3.77
C TRP A 149 10.09 1.35 3.07
N TRP A 150 9.78 1.65 1.82
CA TRP A 150 10.49 2.65 1.03
C TRP A 150 9.52 3.58 0.35
N GLU A 151 9.65 4.89 0.61
CA GLU A 151 8.98 5.94 -0.16
C GLU A 151 9.96 6.55 -1.17
N PRO A 152 9.83 6.23 -2.47
CA PRO A 152 10.78 6.62 -3.50
C PRO A 152 10.98 8.13 -3.65
N ARG A 153 9.93 8.95 -3.45
CA ARG A 153 10.04 10.41 -3.65
C ARG A 153 10.99 11.09 -2.67
N GLN A 154 10.94 10.63 -1.42
CA GLN A 154 11.77 11.17 -0.34
C GLN A 154 13.06 10.36 -0.17
N ASN A 155 13.20 9.30 -0.97
CA ASN A 155 14.18 8.24 -0.78
C ASN A 155 14.26 7.77 0.68
N ARG A 156 13.11 7.70 1.36
CA ARG A 156 13.05 7.38 2.78
C ARG A 156 12.83 5.89 2.93
N ARG A 157 13.79 5.21 3.56
CA ARG A 157 13.73 3.78 3.88
C ARG A 157 13.58 3.60 5.38
N LEU A 158 12.62 2.77 5.80
CA LEU A 158 12.35 2.47 7.20
C LEU A 158 12.38 0.97 7.40
N ASP A 159 13.25 0.53 8.30
CA ASP A 159 13.22 -0.80 8.89
C ASP A 159 12.26 -0.81 10.11
N PRO A 160 12.08 -1.92 10.83
CA PRO A 160 11.24 -1.95 12.03
C PRO A 160 11.61 -0.90 13.08
N GLY A 161 12.90 -0.57 13.23
CA GLY A 161 13.38 0.46 14.16
C GLY A 161 12.98 1.88 13.73
N GLY A 162 13.10 2.18 12.44
CA GLY A 162 12.67 3.43 11.82
C GLY A 162 11.17 3.64 11.95
N ILE A 163 10.38 2.58 11.74
CA ILE A 163 8.92 2.59 11.95
C ILE A 163 8.60 2.87 13.41
N ARG A 164 9.27 2.20 14.36
CA ARG A 164 9.09 2.45 15.79
C ARG A 164 9.42 3.89 16.18
N LYS A 165 10.48 4.47 15.62
CA LYS A 165 10.83 5.87 15.85
C LYS A 165 9.78 6.83 15.28
N LEU A 166 9.21 6.52 14.13
CA LEU A 166 8.24 7.36 13.43
C LEU A 166 6.84 7.30 14.07
N LEU A 167 6.33 6.10 14.34
CA LEU A 167 4.95 5.85 14.78
C LEU A 167 4.82 5.62 16.29
N GLY A 168 5.94 5.36 16.99
CA GLY A 168 5.96 5.10 18.42
C GLY A 168 5.52 3.68 18.81
N VAL A 169 5.33 2.79 17.83
CA VAL A 169 4.94 1.38 17.97
C VAL A 169 5.73 0.52 16.98
N ARG A 170 5.86 -0.77 17.26
CA ARG A 170 6.47 -1.72 16.32
C ARG A 170 5.55 -1.98 15.10
N PRO A 171 6.05 -2.49 13.97
CA PRO A 171 5.22 -2.88 12.81
C PRO A 171 3.99 -3.71 13.18
N ASP A 172 4.16 -4.76 13.98
CA ASP A 172 3.07 -5.67 14.41
C ASP A 172 1.96 -4.99 15.23
N GLN A 173 2.20 -3.77 15.72
CA GLN A 173 1.25 -2.97 16.49
C GLN A 173 0.56 -1.87 15.66
N VAL A 174 0.95 -1.64 14.40
CA VAL A 174 0.44 -0.53 13.59
C VAL A 174 -1.06 -0.67 13.31
N ALA A 175 -1.54 -1.86 12.99
CA ALA A 175 -2.96 -2.12 12.79
C ALA A 175 -3.78 -1.82 14.06
N ASP A 176 -3.27 -2.22 15.22
CA ASP A 176 -3.89 -1.93 16.53
C ASP A 176 -3.87 -0.42 16.84
N GLN A 177 -2.78 0.26 16.47
CA GLN A 177 -2.65 1.70 16.65
C GLN A 177 -3.70 2.46 15.84
N LEU A 178 -3.87 2.09 14.57
CA LEU A 178 -4.89 2.63 13.69
C LEU A 178 -6.30 2.28 14.19
N ALA A 179 -6.52 1.07 14.72
CA ALA A 179 -7.83 0.66 15.25
C ALA A 179 -8.27 1.51 16.45
N LEU A 180 -7.32 1.84 17.34
CA LEU A 180 -7.57 2.70 18.49
C LEU A 180 -7.82 4.15 18.06
N ALA A 181 -7.07 4.65 17.08
CA ALA A 181 -7.12 6.05 16.64
C ALA A 181 -8.24 6.34 15.62
N GLY A 182 -8.67 5.33 14.87
CA GLY A 182 -9.47 5.46 13.67
C GLY A 182 -8.68 6.01 12.49
N ASP A 183 -9.28 5.92 11.29
CA ASP A 183 -8.78 6.58 10.09
C ASP A 183 -9.92 7.26 9.34
N LYS A 184 -9.92 8.60 9.37
CA LYS A 184 -10.96 9.39 8.71
C LYS A 184 -10.90 9.29 7.19
N VAL A 185 -9.72 9.12 6.60
CA VAL A 185 -9.53 9.01 5.13
C VAL A 185 -10.22 7.76 4.60
N ASP A 186 -10.26 6.71 5.41
CA ASP A 186 -10.88 5.42 5.07
C ASP A 186 -12.26 5.21 5.70
N ASN A 187 -12.74 6.22 6.42
CA ASN A 187 -13.97 6.15 7.20
C ASN A 187 -13.94 5.00 8.23
N ILE A 188 -12.77 4.69 8.79
CA ILE A 188 -12.61 3.73 9.87
C ILE A 188 -12.85 4.46 11.21
N PRO A 189 -13.84 4.03 12.01
CA PRO A 189 -14.07 4.63 13.31
C PRO A 189 -12.95 4.26 14.29
N GLY A 190 -12.74 5.10 15.31
CA GLY A 190 -11.81 4.85 16.40
C GLY A 190 -12.38 5.36 17.72
N ILE A 191 -11.58 5.37 18.78
CA ILE A 191 -12.02 5.91 20.07
C ILE A 191 -12.02 7.44 20.00
N PRO A 192 -13.16 8.13 20.26
CA PRO A 192 -13.21 9.59 20.24
C PRO A 192 -12.17 10.24 21.17
N GLY A 193 -11.32 11.09 20.59
CA GLY A 193 -10.27 11.79 21.31
C GLY A 193 -8.98 10.98 21.54
N VAL A 194 -8.90 9.74 21.03
CA VAL A 194 -7.66 8.97 20.96
C VAL A 194 -7.06 9.14 19.57
N GLY A 195 -5.87 9.73 19.48
CA GLY A 195 -5.08 9.79 18.25
C GLY A 195 -3.88 8.84 18.29
N MET A 196 -3.14 8.75 17.18
CA MET A 196 -1.99 7.84 17.01
C MET A 196 -0.97 7.87 18.16
N SER A 197 -0.67 9.06 18.71
CA SER A 197 0.27 9.21 19.84
C SER A 197 -0.27 8.64 21.16
N THR A 198 -1.57 8.78 21.41
CA THR A 198 -2.22 8.17 22.59
C THR A 198 -2.34 6.67 22.42
N ALA A 199 -2.74 6.20 21.24
CA ALA A 199 -2.77 4.78 20.90
C ALA A 199 -1.38 4.12 21.09
N ALA A 200 -0.31 4.77 20.61
CA ALA A 200 1.05 4.29 20.81
C ALA A 200 1.46 4.19 22.28
N ARG A 201 1.06 5.15 23.12
CA ARG A 201 1.33 5.10 24.57
C ARG A 201 0.65 3.93 25.26
N LEU A 202 -0.58 3.62 24.85
CA LEU A 202 -1.34 2.48 25.35
C LEU A 202 -0.64 1.17 24.93
N LEU A 203 -0.38 0.99 23.63
CA LEU A 203 0.22 -0.22 23.08
C LEU A 203 1.65 -0.47 23.58
N ARG A 204 2.43 0.56 23.88
CA ARG A 204 3.75 0.35 24.53
C ARG A 204 3.66 -0.24 25.94
N ARG A 205 2.52 -0.13 26.61
CA ARG A 205 2.31 -0.66 27.96
C ARG A 205 1.59 -2.00 27.94
N THR A 206 0.65 -2.18 27.02
CA THR A 206 -0.16 -3.41 26.93
C THR A 206 0.39 -4.41 25.94
N ASP A 207 1.35 -4.00 25.10
CA ASP A 207 1.94 -4.75 23.99
C ASP A 207 0.99 -5.06 22.82
N THR A 208 -0.23 -5.51 23.09
CA THR A 208 -1.25 -5.78 22.05
C THR A 208 -2.58 -5.14 22.39
N LEU A 209 -3.45 -5.00 21.39
CA LEU A 209 -4.84 -4.62 21.60
C LEU A 209 -5.62 -5.68 22.40
N ASP A 210 -5.32 -6.97 22.22
CA ASP A 210 -5.99 -8.03 22.99
C ASP A 210 -5.66 -7.94 24.48
N ALA A 211 -4.39 -7.73 24.82
CA ALA A 211 -3.96 -7.52 26.20
C ALA A 211 -4.57 -6.23 26.80
N LEU A 212 -4.72 -5.17 26.00
CA LEU A 212 -5.39 -3.94 26.43
C LEU A 212 -6.87 -4.17 26.75
N LEU A 213 -7.57 -4.95 25.92
CA LEU A 213 -9.00 -5.23 26.11
C LEU A 213 -9.24 -6.29 27.20
N ALA A 214 -8.27 -7.15 27.50
CA ALA A 214 -8.35 -8.13 28.57
C ALA A 214 -8.24 -7.52 29.98
N ASP A 215 -7.54 -6.38 30.12
CA ASP A 215 -7.36 -5.68 31.41
C ASP A 215 -7.52 -4.16 31.24
N ILE A 216 -8.73 -3.75 30.85
CA ILE A 216 -9.08 -2.33 30.71
C ILE A 216 -8.87 -1.56 32.04
N PRO A 217 -9.22 -2.08 33.24
CA PRO A 217 -8.99 -1.37 34.50
C PRO A 217 -7.54 -0.93 34.72
N ALA A 218 -6.55 -1.71 34.29
CA ALA A 218 -5.14 -1.33 34.39
C ALA A 218 -4.80 -0.02 33.65
N VAL A 219 -5.55 0.33 32.59
CA VAL A 219 -5.38 1.60 31.87
C VAL A 219 -5.60 2.79 32.80
N GLY A 220 -6.55 2.70 33.75
CA GLY A 220 -6.86 3.75 34.71
C GLY A 220 -5.70 4.10 35.66
N HIS A 221 -4.74 3.20 35.82
CA HIS A 221 -3.57 3.32 36.67
C HIS A 221 -2.28 3.64 35.88
N MET A 222 -2.35 3.71 34.55
CA MET A 222 -1.18 4.05 33.74
C MET A 222 -0.73 5.50 34.00
N PRO A 223 0.58 5.79 33.92
CA PRO A 223 1.13 7.14 34.03
C PRO A 223 0.91 7.92 32.72
N ILE A 224 -0.35 8.06 32.32
CA ILE A 224 -0.82 8.77 31.13
C ILE A 224 -1.82 9.83 31.59
N ARG A 225 -1.66 11.08 31.12
CA ARG A 225 -2.62 12.14 31.39
C ARG A 225 -4.01 11.71 30.92
N GLY A 226 -4.98 11.72 31.85
CA GLY A 226 -6.36 11.31 31.55
C GLY A 226 -6.60 9.79 31.56
N ALA A 227 -5.71 8.99 32.17
CA ALA A 227 -5.82 7.53 32.28
C ALA A 227 -7.23 7.01 32.60
N ARG A 228 -7.89 7.52 33.65
CA ARG A 228 -9.26 7.11 34.01
C ARG A 228 -10.30 7.42 32.93
N ARG A 229 -10.16 8.55 32.23
CA ARG A 229 -11.02 8.89 31.08
C ARG A 229 -10.76 7.94 29.91
N LEU A 230 -9.50 7.62 29.63
CA LEU A 230 -9.13 6.67 28.57
C LEU A 230 -9.68 5.28 28.87
N MET A 231 -9.58 4.80 30.11
CA MET A 231 -10.17 3.55 30.57
C MET A 231 -11.68 3.51 30.26
N ALA A 232 -12.44 4.52 30.69
CA ALA A 232 -13.89 4.59 30.43
C ALA A 232 -14.22 4.64 28.93
N LEU A 233 -13.44 5.39 28.13
CA LEU A 233 -13.62 5.43 26.68
C LEU A 233 -13.33 4.08 26.01
N ILE A 234 -12.25 3.40 26.41
CA ILE A 234 -11.91 2.07 25.90
C ILE A 234 -13.03 1.09 26.24
N GLU A 235 -13.52 1.11 27.48
CA GLU A 235 -14.63 0.27 27.94
C GLU A 235 -15.91 0.50 27.12
N THR A 236 -16.19 1.76 26.78
CA THR A 236 -17.37 2.16 25.99
C THR A 236 -17.25 1.78 24.51
N HIS A 237 -16.04 1.82 23.94
CA HIS A 237 -15.81 1.70 22.50
C HIS A 237 -15.15 0.38 22.07
N GLN A 238 -15.17 -0.66 22.92
CA GLN A 238 -14.49 -1.94 22.62
C GLN A 238 -14.92 -2.54 21.27
N ASP A 239 -16.21 -2.55 20.98
CA ASP A 239 -16.73 -3.14 19.73
C ASP A 239 -16.35 -2.30 18.51
N THR A 240 -16.30 -0.98 18.65
CA THR A 240 -15.77 -0.09 17.62
C THR A 240 -14.31 -0.42 17.32
N VAL A 241 -13.50 -0.62 18.35
CA VAL A 241 -12.07 -0.93 18.19
C VAL A 241 -11.85 -2.33 17.61
N ARG A 242 -12.64 -3.34 18.02
CA ARG A 242 -12.58 -4.69 17.44
C ARG A 242 -12.96 -4.67 15.96
N LEU A 243 -13.99 -3.90 15.59
CA LEU A 243 -14.36 -3.68 14.19
C LEU A 243 -13.23 -2.99 13.43
N ALA A 244 -12.70 -1.88 13.98
CA ALA A 244 -11.63 -1.12 13.34
C ALA A 244 -10.38 -1.98 13.11
N ARG A 245 -10.01 -2.84 14.06
CA ARG A 245 -8.86 -3.77 13.92
C ARG A 245 -9.02 -4.72 12.72
N ARG A 246 -10.25 -5.17 12.43
CA ARG A 246 -10.52 -6.00 11.25
C ARG A 246 -10.40 -5.23 9.94
N LEU A 247 -10.55 -3.91 9.97
CA LEU A 247 -10.44 -3.05 8.79
C LEU A 247 -8.98 -2.58 8.58
N THR A 248 -8.26 -2.28 9.66
CA THR A 248 -6.88 -1.78 9.61
C THR A 248 -5.83 -2.88 9.39
N GLY A 249 -6.15 -4.12 9.76
CA GLY A 249 -5.30 -5.28 9.49
C GLY A 249 -5.26 -5.63 8.00
N ILE A 250 -4.05 -5.86 7.49
CA ILE A 250 -3.84 -6.35 6.11
C ILE A 250 -3.93 -7.87 6.06
N HIS A 251 -4.72 -8.40 5.13
CA HIS A 251 -4.91 -9.83 4.97
C HIS A 251 -3.77 -10.44 4.13
N CYS A 252 -2.92 -11.27 4.76
CA CYS A 252 -1.71 -11.84 4.12
C CYS A 252 -1.90 -13.29 3.63
N GLY A 253 -3.13 -13.69 3.35
CA GLY A 253 -3.50 -15.10 3.11
C GLY A 253 -4.49 -15.28 1.98
N ILE A 254 -4.48 -14.36 1.01
CA ILE A 254 -5.40 -14.39 -0.12
C ILE A 254 -4.86 -15.33 -1.21
N PRO A 255 -5.72 -15.93 -2.06
CA PRO A 255 -5.25 -16.72 -3.19
C PRO A 255 -4.41 -15.88 -4.15
N LEU A 256 -3.24 -16.40 -4.53
CA LEU A 256 -2.40 -15.82 -5.58
C LEU A 256 -2.52 -16.66 -6.86
N PRO A 257 -2.30 -16.07 -8.05
CA PRO A 257 -2.26 -16.83 -9.29
C PRO A 257 -1.20 -17.94 -9.28
N ASP A 258 -1.55 -19.10 -9.83
CA ASP A 258 -0.61 -20.21 -10.00
C ASP A 258 0.53 -19.82 -10.95
N GLY A 259 1.74 -20.31 -10.67
CA GLY A 259 2.92 -20.06 -11.52
C GLY A 259 3.44 -18.62 -11.51
N LEU A 260 2.98 -17.77 -10.58
CA LEU A 260 3.37 -16.36 -10.49
C LEU A 260 4.88 -16.18 -10.28
N ASP A 261 5.58 -15.81 -11.35
CA ASP A 261 6.97 -15.38 -11.33
C ASP A 261 7.06 -13.85 -11.16
N LEU A 262 7.98 -13.40 -10.30
CA LEU A 262 8.24 -11.98 -10.06
C LEU A 262 9.53 -11.52 -10.75
N ARG A 263 10.28 -12.44 -11.36
CA ARG A 263 11.42 -12.05 -12.18
C ARG A 263 10.88 -11.33 -13.41
N PRO A 264 11.42 -10.15 -13.74
CA PRO A 264 11.08 -9.52 -14.99
C PRO A 264 11.31 -10.45 -16.18
N GLY A 265 10.32 -10.56 -17.06
CA GLY A 265 10.35 -11.37 -18.28
C GLY A 265 10.91 -10.61 -19.49
N PRO A 266 10.92 -11.24 -20.67
CA PRO A 266 11.44 -10.64 -21.90
C PRO A 266 10.59 -9.46 -22.43
N GLY A 267 9.33 -9.35 -21.99
CA GLY A 267 8.38 -8.37 -22.50
C GLY A 267 7.89 -8.68 -23.92
N ASP A 268 7.08 -7.78 -24.47
CA ASP A 268 6.58 -7.80 -25.84
C ASP A 268 6.94 -6.46 -26.52
N GLU A 269 7.99 -6.50 -27.33
CA GLU A 269 8.56 -5.30 -27.95
C GLU A 269 7.60 -4.66 -28.96
N ASP A 270 6.84 -5.46 -29.71
CA ASP A 270 5.90 -4.93 -30.70
C ASP A 270 4.69 -4.30 -30.02
N ARG A 271 4.18 -4.92 -28.96
CA ARG A 271 3.13 -4.32 -28.12
C ARG A 271 3.61 -3.05 -27.46
N TRP A 272 4.83 -3.04 -26.93
CA TRP A 272 5.44 -1.85 -26.33
C TRP A 272 5.53 -0.70 -27.34
N ARG A 273 6.09 -0.95 -28.53
CA ARG A 273 6.21 0.08 -29.59
C ARG A 273 4.86 0.60 -30.04
N SER A 274 3.88 -0.28 -30.20
CA SER A 274 2.50 0.08 -30.56
C SER A 274 1.88 1.01 -29.52
N LEU A 275 1.93 0.65 -28.23
CA LEU A 275 1.42 1.50 -27.14
C LEU A 275 2.15 2.84 -27.08
N HIS A 276 3.47 2.85 -27.24
CA HIS A 276 4.26 4.09 -27.25
C HIS A 276 3.87 5.02 -28.41
N GLY A 277 3.63 4.48 -29.59
CA GLY A 277 3.13 5.23 -30.74
C GLY A 277 1.74 5.81 -30.50
N GLU A 278 0.80 4.98 -30.02
CA GLU A 278 -0.58 5.40 -29.73
C GLU A 278 -0.66 6.50 -28.65
N LEU A 279 0.24 6.44 -27.67
CA LEU A 279 0.27 7.39 -26.56
C LEU A 279 1.09 8.65 -26.87
N GLY A 280 1.76 8.73 -28.02
CA GLY A 280 2.66 9.84 -28.35
C GLY A 280 3.90 9.88 -27.47
N LEU A 281 4.31 8.74 -26.93
CA LEU A 281 5.51 8.57 -26.11
C LEU A 281 6.72 8.16 -26.95
N ALA A 282 6.62 8.22 -28.28
CA ALA A 282 7.75 8.00 -29.17
C ALA A 282 8.81 9.08 -28.96
N GLY A 283 10.05 8.68 -28.62
CA GLY A 283 11.17 9.60 -28.37
C GLY A 283 11.27 10.15 -26.94
N THR A 284 10.30 9.89 -26.05
CA THR A 284 10.57 10.03 -24.61
C THR A 284 11.41 8.83 -24.19
N PRO A 285 12.52 9.01 -23.43
CA PRO A 285 13.41 7.91 -23.03
C PRO A 285 12.78 7.03 -21.95
N THR A 286 11.55 6.59 -22.15
CA THR A 286 10.89 5.54 -21.38
C THR A 286 11.70 4.26 -21.60
N ALA A 287 12.13 3.60 -20.52
CA ALA A 287 13.08 2.50 -20.63
C ALA A 287 12.57 1.43 -21.60
N ARG A 288 13.48 0.94 -22.43
CA ARG A 288 13.34 -0.28 -23.21
C ARG A 288 12.90 -1.42 -22.27
N PRO A 289 12.13 -2.43 -22.75
CA PRO A 289 12.08 -3.71 -22.04
C PRO A 289 13.52 -4.13 -21.75
N LEU A 290 13.75 -4.45 -20.49
CA LEU A 290 15.02 -4.72 -19.82
C LEU A 290 16.06 -5.30 -20.78
N SER A 291 16.84 -4.41 -21.40
CA SER A 291 18.07 -4.82 -22.05
C SER A 291 19.04 -5.00 -20.90
N LEU A 292 19.16 -6.26 -20.44
CA LEU A 292 20.26 -6.70 -19.59
C LEU A 292 21.60 -6.31 -20.24
#